data_AF-A0A8J2JW10-F1
#
_entry.id   AF-A0A8J2JW10-F1
#
_cell.length_a   1.000
_cell.length_b   1.000
_cell.length_c   1.000
_cell.angle_alpha   90.00
_cell.angle_beta   90.00
_cell.angle_gamma   90.00
#
_symmetry.space_group_name_H-M   'P 1'
#
loop_
_entity.id
_entity.type
_entity.pdbx_description
1 polymer ?
#
loop_
_entity_poly.entity_id
_entity_poly.type
_entity_poly.pdbx_seq_one_letter_code
_entity_poly.pdbx_strand_id
1 'polypeptide(L)'
;MGNFSRTNSDQHGLGGPITITSPYVPQRDVWLRAGEELSFPILDPNGPQKIGFSPNENFIHFGRRVTTYMTYIKPVEESYRKKLHVRRYSVVSKILFEKNVARGVLYNRHGIPKIAMAGKEIILSTGSYVTPI
;
A
#
# COMPACT_ATOMS: atom_id res chain seq x y z
N MET A 1 -21.25 -3.11 -22.64
CA MET A 1 -20.24 -2.54 -21.73
C MET A 1 -20.90 -2.31 -20.39
N GLY A 2 -20.75 -3.25 -19.46
CA GLY A 2 -21.36 -3.11 -18.13
C GLY A 2 -20.68 -1.98 -17.36
N ASN A 3 -21.45 -0.97 -16.99
CA ASN A 3 -21.03 0.00 -15.98
C ASN A 3 -20.89 -0.78 -14.66
N PHE A 4 -19.66 -1.15 -14.28
CA PHE A 4 -19.34 -1.51 -12.90
C PHE A 4 -19.48 -0.23 -12.07
N SER A 5 -20.73 0.09 -11.77
CA SER A 5 -21.08 1.27 -11.03
C SER A 5 -20.43 1.15 -9.66
N ARG A 6 -19.44 2.02 -9.40
CA ARG A 6 -18.94 2.36 -8.06
C ARG A 6 -20.03 3.10 -7.26
N THR A 7 -21.27 2.66 -7.41
CA THR A 7 -22.45 3.19 -6.74
C THR A 7 -22.37 2.73 -5.29
N ASN A 8 -21.74 3.58 -4.47
CA ASN A 8 -22.16 3.84 -3.10
C ASN A 8 -22.40 2.58 -2.25
N SER A 9 -21.49 1.61 -2.31
CA SER A 9 -21.43 0.58 -1.27
C SER A 9 -20.66 1.17 -0.09
N ASP A 10 -21.10 0.88 1.14
CA ASP A 10 -20.39 1.23 2.40
C ASP A 10 -18.95 0.67 2.50
N GLN A 11 -18.49 -0.06 1.48
CA GLN A 11 -17.22 -0.77 1.43
C GLN A 11 -16.15 -0.08 0.57
N HIS A 12 -16.48 1.02 -0.12
CA HIS A 12 -15.54 1.77 -0.97
C HIS A 12 -15.40 3.22 -0.53
N GLY A 13 -14.16 3.63 -0.23
CA GLY A 13 -13.85 5.01 0.13
C GLY A 13 -13.67 5.92 -1.09
N LEU A 14 -14.18 7.15 -1.00
CA LEU A 14 -13.95 8.21 -1.99
C LEU A 14 -13.08 9.32 -1.38
N GLY A 15 -12.20 9.93 -2.19
CA GLY A 15 -11.32 11.04 -1.76
C GLY A 15 -10.06 10.61 -1.00
N GLY A 16 -9.81 9.31 -0.86
CA GLY A 16 -8.56 8.79 -0.30
C GLY A 16 -7.36 9.05 -1.21
N PRO A 17 -6.13 9.03 -0.66
CA PRO A 17 -4.93 9.38 -1.42
C PRO A 17 -4.45 8.27 -2.36
N ILE A 18 -4.89 7.02 -2.15
CA ILE A 18 -4.60 5.90 -3.05
C ILE A 18 -5.77 5.72 -4.03
N THR A 19 -5.51 6.00 -5.31
CA THR A 19 -6.48 5.78 -6.38
C THR A 19 -6.44 4.33 -6.85
N ILE A 20 -7.62 3.72 -6.93
CA ILE A 20 -7.86 2.40 -7.50
C ILE A 20 -8.61 2.57 -8.82
N THR A 21 -8.22 1.82 -9.86
CA THR A 21 -8.89 1.81 -11.16
C THR A 21 -9.02 0.38 -11.69
N SER A 22 -10.03 0.13 -12.52
CA SER A 22 -10.14 -1.09 -13.33
C SER A 22 -9.76 -0.75 -14.77
N PRO A 23 -8.47 -0.87 -15.15
CA PRO A 23 -8.02 -0.58 -16.51
C PRO A 23 -8.63 -1.59 -17.49
N TYR A 24 -8.84 -1.15 -18.72
CA TYR A 24 -9.29 -2.03 -19.79
C TYR A 24 -8.20 -3.06 -20.14
N VAL A 25 -8.59 -4.33 -20.20
CA VAL A 25 -7.77 -5.42 -20.76
C VAL A 25 -8.58 -6.15 -21.83
N PRO A 26 -8.01 -6.45 -23.01
CA PRO A 26 -8.77 -6.98 -24.15
C PRO A 26 -9.55 -8.27 -23.84
N GLN A 27 -9.00 -9.13 -22.99
CA GLN A 27 -9.57 -10.44 -22.66
C GLN A 27 -10.62 -10.37 -21.55
N ARG A 28 -10.85 -9.21 -20.91
CA ARG A 28 -11.71 -9.09 -19.72
C ARG A 28 -13.10 -9.66 -19.97
N ASP A 29 -13.75 -9.22 -21.03
CA ASP A 29 -15.14 -9.56 -21.28
C ASP A 29 -15.29 -11.03 -21.72
N VAL A 30 -14.25 -11.64 -22.30
CA VAL A 30 -14.20 -13.09 -22.59
C VAL A 30 -14.02 -13.87 -21.29
N TRP A 31 -13.11 -13.43 -20.41
CA TRP A 31 -12.86 -14.04 -19.11
C TRP A 31 -14.08 -14.04 -18.20
N LEU A 32 -14.79 -12.91 -18.13
CA LEU A 32 -16.00 -12.79 -17.32
C LEU A 32 -17.14 -13.68 -17.84
N ARG A 33 -17.34 -13.73 -19.16
CA ARG A 33 -18.36 -14.61 -19.78
C ARG A 33 -18.09 -16.08 -19.54
N ALA A 34 -16.83 -16.52 -19.60
CA ALA A 34 -16.48 -17.90 -19.27
C ALA A 34 -16.88 -18.27 -17.83
N GLY A 35 -16.79 -17.33 -16.89
CA GLY A 35 -17.28 -17.51 -15.53
C GLY A 35 -18.81 -17.67 -15.47
N GLU A 36 -19.54 -16.82 -16.20
CA GLU A 36 -21.00 -16.89 -16.29
C GLU A 36 -21.48 -18.20 -16.94
N GLU A 37 -20.81 -18.68 -17.99
CA GLU A 37 -21.09 -19.98 -18.63
C GLU A 37 -20.94 -21.15 -17.65
N LEU A 38 -20.03 -21.02 -16.68
CA LEU A 38 -19.85 -21.96 -15.58
C LEU A 38 -20.76 -21.67 -14.38
N SER A 39 -21.77 -20.82 -14.54
CA SER A 39 -22.72 -20.41 -13.50
C SER A 39 -22.11 -19.68 -12.30
N PHE A 40 -20.92 -19.07 -12.46
CA PHE A 40 -20.35 -18.21 -11.44
C PHE A 40 -20.81 -16.75 -11.62
N PRO A 41 -21.18 -16.05 -10.53
CA PRO A 41 -21.59 -14.64 -10.62
C PRO A 41 -20.38 -13.73 -10.87
N ILE A 42 -20.63 -12.59 -11.53
CA ILE A 42 -19.68 -11.48 -11.58
C ILE A 42 -19.89 -10.60 -10.34
N LEU A 43 -18.82 -10.37 -9.57
CA LEU A 43 -18.84 -9.72 -8.26
C LEU A 43 -17.81 -8.59 -8.17
N ASP A 44 -17.95 -7.77 -7.13
CA ASP A 44 -16.93 -6.84 -6.67
C ASP A 44 -15.80 -7.62 -5.95
N PRO A 45 -14.53 -7.51 -6.38
CA PRO A 45 -13.43 -8.24 -5.75
C PRO A 45 -13.15 -7.82 -4.29
N ASN A 46 -13.57 -6.61 -3.90
CA ASN A 46 -13.34 -6.01 -2.58
C ASN A 46 -14.64 -5.92 -1.76
N GLY A 47 -15.74 -6.47 -2.26
CA GLY A 47 -17.01 -6.60 -1.55
C GLY A 47 -17.04 -7.81 -0.59
N PRO A 48 -18.24 -8.26 -0.17
CA PRO A 48 -18.37 -9.44 0.70
C PRO A 48 -17.78 -10.69 0.03
N GLN A 49 -16.98 -11.46 0.78
CA GLN A 49 -16.28 -12.63 0.26
C GLN A 49 -17.26 -13.70 -0.21
N LYS A 50 -17.32 -13.89 -1.52
CA LYS A 50 -18.13 -14.92 -2.21
C LYS A 50 -17.34 -15.46 -3.39
N ILE A 51 -17.62 -16.70 -3.76
CA ILE A 51 -17.02 -17.32 -4.95
C ILE A 51 -17.65 -16.70 -6.19
N GLY A 52 -16.83 -16.20 -7.11
CA GLY A 52 -17.27 -15.58 -8.36
C GLY A 52 -16.10 -15.03 -9.17
N PHE A 53 -16.43 -14.38 -10.28
CA PHE A 53 -15.48 -13.71 -11.17
C PHE A 53 -15.57 -12.21 -10.98
N SER A 54 -14.50 -11.48 -11.28
CA SER A 54 -14.51 -10.02 -11.17
C SER A 54 -13.55 -9.38 -12.18
N PRO A 55 -13.78 -8.10 -12.55
CA PRO A 55 -12.73 -7.29 -13.16
C PRO A 55 -11.51 -7.20 -12.24
N ASN A 56 -10.34 -6.98 -12.83
CA ASN A 56 -9.15 -6.66 -12.06
C ASN A 56 -9.18 -5.18 -11.65
N GLU A 57 -8.90 -4.92 -10.37
CA GLU A 57 -8.66 -3.58 -9.84
C GLU A 57 -7.18 -3.40 -9.53
N ASN A 58 -6.64 -2.21 -9.83
CA ASN A 58 -5.23 -1.91 -9.70
C ASN A 58 -5.02 -0.52 -9.10
N PHE A 59 -3.90 -0.36 -8.39
CA PHE A 59 -3.40 0.94 -7.94
C PHE A 59 -2.78 1.72 -9.11
N ILE A 60 -3.60 2.20 -10.04
CA ILE A 60 -3.16 2.93 -11.24
C ILE A 60 -3.95 4.23 -11.36
N HIS A 61 -3.24 5.32 -11.67
CA HIS A 61 -3.81 6.63 -11.97
C HIS A 61 -3.08 7.24 -13.17
N PHE A 62 -3.83 7.63 -14.21
CA PHE A 62 -3.28 8.12 -15.49
C PHE A 62 -2.18 7.21 -16.08
N GLY A 63 -2.41 5.88 -16.08
CA GLY A 63 -1.47 4.90 -16.61
C GLY A 63 -0.21 4.68 -15.77
N ARG A 64 -0.09 5.32 -14.60
CA ARG A 64 1.06 5.18 -13.69
C ARG A 64 0.65 4.44 -12.43
N ARG A 65 1.55 3.57 -11.95
CA ARG A 65 1.39 2.90 -10.65
C ARG A 65 1.33 3.94 -9.54
N VAL A 66 0.30 3.84 -8.71
CA VAL A 66 0.13 4.59 -7.47
C VAL A 66 0.78 3.78 -6.34
N THR A 67 1.65 4.41 -5.57
CA THR A 67 2.35 3.77 -4.45
C THR A 67 2.11 4.53 -3.15
N THR A 68 2.29 3.85 -2.01
CA THR A 68 2.21 4.47 -0.68
C THR A 68 3.21 5.62 -0.51
N TYR A 69 4.42 5.49 -1.07
CA TYR A 69 5.41 6.57 -1.07
C TYR A 69 4.90 7.81 -1.84
N MET A 70 4.42 7.63 -3.07
CA MET A 70 3.96 8.75 -3.90
C MET A 70 2.77 9.50 -3.28
N THR A 71 1.91 8.78 -2.56
CA THR A 71 0.63 9.31 -2.07
C THR A 71 0.72 9.89 -0.66
N TYR A 72 1.42 9.22 0.26
CA TYR A 72 1.52 9.65 1.65
C TYR A 72 2.83 10.37 1.98
N ILE A 73 3.96 9.90 1.44
CA ILE A 73 5.29 10.34 1.90
C ILE A 73 5.79 11.53 1.08
N LYS A 74 5.82 11.39 -0.25
CA LYS A 74 6.37 12.39 -1.16
C LYS A 74 5.77 13.79 -0.95
N PRO A 75 4.44 13.97 -0.81
CA PRO A 75 3.86 15.31 -0.62
C PRO A 75 4.32 15.98 0.68
N VAL A 76 4.54 15.20 1.74
CA VAL A 76 4.98 15.71 3.04
C VAL A 76 6.50 15.97 3.03
N GLU A 77 7.27 15.09 2.40
CA GLU A 77 8.72 15.24 2.21
C GLU A 77 9.06 16.49 1.39
N GLU A 78 8.31 16.75 0.32
CA GLU A 78 8.49 17.92 -0.56
C GLU A 78 7.84 19.20 0.01
N SER A 79 7.09 19.11 1.11
CA SER A 79 6.44 20.26 1.73
C SER A 79 7.45 21.23 2.35
N TYR A 80 7.12 22.53 2.33
CA TYR A 80 7.96 23.59 2.90
C TYR A 80 8.25 23.41 4.41
N ARG A 81 7.42 22.66 5.13
CA ARG A 81 7.53 22.47 6.59
C ARG A 81 8.67 21.53 6.98
N LYS A 82 9.21 20.72 6.06
CA LYS A 82 10.36 19.81 6.24
C LYS A 82 10.35 18.99 7.55
N LYS A 83 9.17 18.57 8.03
CA LYS A 83 9.02 17.81 9.30
C LYS A 83 9.30 16.32 9.16
N LEU A 84 9.38 15.81 7.94
CA LEU A 84 9.65 14.40 7.64
C LEU A 84 11.03 14.26 7.00
N HIS A 85 11.84 13.35 7.54
CA HIS A 85 13.16 13.03 7.00
C HIS A 85 13.19 11.59 6.51
N VAL A 86 13.27 11.39 5.19
CA VAL A 86 13.39 10.06 4.60
C VAL A 86 14.86 9.73 4.36
N ARG A 87 15.34 8.65 5.00
CA ARG A 87 16.71 8.16 4.83
C ARG A 87 16.71 6.88 3.99
N ARG A 88 16.97 7.04 2.68
CA ARG A 88 17.16 5.91 1.77
C ARG A 88 18.46 5.17 2.04
N TYR A 89 18.53 3.92 1.60
CA TYR A 89 19.69 3.02 1.74
C TYR A 89 20.15 2.85 3.19
N SER A 90 19.19 2.84 4.12
CA SER A 90 19.42 2.82 5.56
C SER A 90 18.76 1.58 6.14
N VAL A 91 19.53 0.51 6.33
CA VAL A 91 19.02 -0.77 6.85
C VAL A 91 19.19 -0.78 8.36
N VAL A 92 18.07 -0.81 9.09
CA VAL A 92 18.07 -0.93 10.56
C VAL A 92 18.52 -2.34 10.94
N SER A 93 19.49 -2.44 11.84
CA SER A 93 20.03 -3.71 12.32
C SER A 93 19.73 -3.99 13.80
N LYS A 94 19.48 -2.95 14.61
CA LYS A 94 19.22 -3.12 16.05
C LYS A 94 18.39 -1.96 16.62
N ILE A 95 17.54 -2.27 17.59
CA ILE A 95 16.88 -1.29 18.45
C ILE A 95 17.72 -1.08 19.71
N LEU A 96 17.94 0.17 20.07
CA LEU A 96 18.68 0.57 21.26
C LEU A 96 17.68 0.82 22.40
N PHE A 97 17.87 0.11 23.51
CA PHE A 97 17.03 0.19 24.69
C PHE A 97 17.78 0.83 25.86
N GLU A 98 17.08 1.67 26.61
CA GLU A 98 17.46 2.08 27.96
C GLU A 98 16.46 1.44 28.93
N LYS A 99 16.92 0.47 29.72
CA LYS A 99 16.03 -0.42 30.49
C LYS A 99 14.99 -1.05 29.56
N ASN A 100 13.71 -0.73 29.74
CA ASN A 100 12.59 -1.24 28.95
C ASN A 100 12.02 -0.20 27.96
N VAL A 101 12.74 0.89 27.70
CA VAL A 101 12.31 1.95 26.78
C VAL A 101 13.16 1.93 25.52
N ALA A 102 12.51 1.80 24.37
CA ALA A 102 13.15 1.89 23.07
C ALA A 102 13.52 3.37 22.78
N ARG A 103 14.82 3.65 22.61
CA ARG A 103 15.37 5.02 22.55
C ARG A 103 16.05 5.37 21.24
N GLY A 104 16.44 4.38 20.46
CA GLY A 104 17.00 4.63 19.14
C GLY A 104 17.10 3.38 18.28
N VAL A 105 17.62 3.57 17.07
CA VAL A 105 17.95 2.50 16.14
C VAL A 105 19.38 2.64 15.67
N LEU A 106 20.09 1.53 15.64
CA LEU A 106 21.33 1.38 14.89
C LEU A 106 20.97 0.95 13.46
N TYR A 107 21.49 1.66 12.48
CA TYR A 107 21.27 1.36 11.08
C TYR A 107 22.57 1.51 10.28
N ASN A 108 22.70 0.72 9.23
CA ASN A 108 23.80 0.85 8.27
C ASN A 108 23.33 1.70 7.09
N ARG A 109 24.12 2.72 6.73
CA ARG A 109 23.90 3.52 5.52
C ARG A 109 25.17 3.58 4.70
N HIS A 110 25.13 3.02 3.49
CA HIS A 110 26.29 2.92 2.59
C HIS A 110 27.52 2.29 3.26
N GLY A 111 27.32 1.21 4.02
CA GLY A 111 28.40 0.52 4.74
C GLY A 111 28.74 1.13 6.10
N ILE A 112 28.28 2.35 6.40
CA ILE A 112 28.66 3.08 7.62
C ILE A 112 27.57 2.90 8.69
N PRO A 113 27.90 2.41 9.90
CA PRO A 113 26.96 2.35 11.00
C PRO A 113 26.62 3.76 11.50
N LYS A 114 25.33 3.99 11.77
CA LYS A 114 24.74 5.25 12.21
C LYS A 114 23.68 4.99 13.27
N ILE A 115 23.44 5.98 14.14
CA ILE A 115 22.43 5.92 15.18
C ILE A 115 21.41 7.03 14.93
N ALA A 116 20.12 6.70 15.04
CA ALA A 116 19.03 7.67 15.12
C ALA A 116 18.30 7.49 16.45
N MET A 117 18.20 8.56 17.24
CA MET A 117 17.49 8.56 18.52
C MET A 117 16.02 8.95 18.33
N ALA A 118 15.14 8.38 19.14
CA ALA A 118 13.71 8.64 19.15
C ALA A 118 13.30 9.28 20.49
N GLY A 119 12.60 10.42 20.41
CA GLY A 119 12.12 11.13 21.59
C GLY A 119 10.79 10.59 22.15
N LYS A 120 10.05 9.80 21.36
CA LYS A 120 8.73 9.27 21.74
C LYS A 120 8.66 7.76 21.50
N GLU A 121 8.62 7.37 20.23
CA GLU A 121 8.29 6.00 19.82
C GLU A 121 9.19 5.53 18.68
N ILE A 122 9.34 4.21 18.58
CA ILE A 122 9.96 3.52 17.45
C ILE A 122 8.93 2.56 16.89
N ILE A 123 8.59 2.73 15.61
CA ILE A 123 7.60 1.91 14.92
C ILE A 123 8.34 1.02 13.92
N LEU A 124 8.21 -0.30 14.06
CA LEU A 124 8.75 -1.27 13.12
C LEU A 124 7.72 -1.54 12.02
N SER A 125 8.16 -1.42 10.77
CA SER A 125 7.32 -1.67 9.59
C SER A 125 8.16 -2.24 8.44
N THR A 126 9.13 -3.11 8.75
CA THR A 126 10.08 -3.66 7.76
C THR A 126 9.54 -4.89 7.03
N GLY A 127 8.25 -5.20 7.19
CA GLY A 127 7.59 -6.39 6.63
C GLY A 127 7.80 -7.64 7.48
N SER A 128 6.94 -8.64 7.31
CA SER A 128 6.87 -9.85 8.16
C SER A 128 8.12 -10.72 8.13
N TYR A 129 8.93 -10.64 7.09
CA TYR A 129 10.19 -11.37 7.01
C TYR A 129 11.29 -10.75 7.88
N VAL A 130 11.30 -9.42 8.01
CA VAL A 130 12.39 -8.68 8.67
C VAL A 130 11.98 -8.24 10.08
N THR A 131 10.74 -7.82 10.28
CA THR A 131 10.12 -7.70 11.60
C THR A 131 9.49 -9.06 11.89
N PRO A 132 10.12 -9.93 12.70
CA PRO A 132 9.50 -11.21 13.05
C PRO A 132 8.14 -10.95 13.72
N ILE A 133 7.19 -11.84 13.45
CA ILE A 133 5.85 -11.84 14.05
C ILE A 133 5.89 -12.27 15.52
#